data_AF-A0A3N6BWZ3-F1
#
_entry.id   AF-A0A3N6BWZ3-F1
#
_cell.length_a   1.000
_cell.length_b   1.000
_cell.length_c   1.000
_cell.angle_alpha   90.00
_cell.angle_beta   90.00
_cell.angle_gamma   90.00
#
_symmetry.space_group_name_H-M   'P 1'
#
loop_
_entity.id
_entity.type
_entity.pdbx_description
1 polymer ?
#
loop_
_entity_poly.entity_id
_entity_poly.type
_entity_poly.pdbx_seq_one_letter_code
_entity_poly.pdbx_strand_id
1 'polypeptide(L)'
;MYKETRLPRNGKEGIIFLLIVSIISVNTIAPIIIGLERGFSKEVYFDTLKIIPIMWIIVVLLVRMIAGPIVGKLVPKFVGQTDGFNARVLLTIVLNVTVLSLWLSIIGTWVGMKQISIEPFQNFLHIWPRNFGIAFWIELLIAQPIARFAMKKLHAGQERKAVDGEIIK
;
A
#
# COMPACT_ATOMS: atom_id res chain seq x y z
N MET A 1 9.41 27.18 -4.07
CA MET A 1 9.50 25.70 -4.10
C MET A 1 8.11 25.17 -4.45
N TYR A 2 7.89 24.67 -5.66
CA TYR A 2 6.57 24.11 -6.03
C TYR A 2 6.23 22.95 -5.09
N LYS A 3 5.12 23.08 -4.35
CA LYS A 3 4.68 22.09 -3.37
C LYS A 3 4.12 20.90 -4.15
N GLU A 4 4.81 19.77 -4.08
CA GLU A 4 4.43 18.55 -4.80
C GLU A 4 2.94 18.22 -4.59
N THR A 5 2.17 18.18 -5.68
CA THR A 5 0.70 18.00 -5.67
C THR A 5 0.30 16.53 -5.62
N ARG A 6 1.25 15.63 -5.87
CA ARG A 6 1.01 14.17 -5.87
C ARG A 6 1.17 13.54 -4.48
N LEU A 7 1.57 14.30 -3.47
CA LEU A 7 1.81 13.79 -2.11
C LEU A 7 0.85 14.43 -1.10
N PRO A 8 0.44 13.69 -0.05
CA PRO A 8 -0.33 14.28 1.04
C PRO A 8 0.48 15.38 1.74
N ARG A 9 -0.17 16.53 1.99
CA ARG A 9 0.45 17.74 2.58
C ARG A 9 0.19 17.87 4.08
N ASN A 10 -0.69 17.05 4.65
CA ASN A 10 -1.05 17.05 6.07
C ASN A 10 -1.57 15.66 6.51
N GLY A 11 -1.81 15.49 7.81
CA GLY A 11 -2.25 14.20 8.37
C GLY A 11 -3.59 13.70 7.84
N LYS A 12 -4.55 14.60 7.53
CA LYS A 12 -5.84 14.22 6.96
C LYS A 12 -5.68 13.65 5.55
N GLU A 13 -4.90 14.33 4.71
CA GLU A 13 -4.56 13.83 3.37
C GLU A 13 -3.76 12.53 3.44
N GLY A 14 -2.88 12.37 4.44
CA GLY A 14 -2.16 11.12 4.69
C GLY A 14 -3.09 9.94 4.97
N ILE A 15 -4.15 10.15 5.76
CA ILE A 15 -5.17 9.13 6.01
C ILE A 15 -5.92 8.79 4.72
N ILE A 16 -6.35 9.79 3.95
CA ILE A 16 -7.04 9.55 2.67
C ILE A 16 -6.14 8.76 1.71
N PHE A 17 -4.88 9.15 1.60
CA PHE A 17 -3.89 8.47 0.76
C PHE A 17 -3.75 7.00 1.18
N LEU A 18 -3.58 6.74 2.48
CA LEU A 18 -3.49 5.40 3.04
C LEU A 18 -4.74 4.57 2.74
N LEU A 19 -5.94 5.14 2.90
CA LEU A 19 -7.19 4.43 2.65
C LEU A 19 -7.32 4.04 1.17
N ILE A 20 -7.00 4.94 0.25
CA ILE A 20 -7.06 4.65 -1.20
C ILE A 20 -6.10 3.51 -1.54
N VAL A 21 -4.83 3.64 -1.14
CA VAL A 21 -3.81 2.61 -1.40
C VAL A 21 -4.24 1.28 -0.80
N SER A 22 -4.55 1.25 0.50
CA SER A 22 -4.84 0.00 1.21
C SER A 22 -6.08 -0.71 0.67
N ILE A 23 -7.16 0.02 0.34
CA ILE A 23 -8.39 -0.57 -0.21
C ILE A 23 -8.12 -1.18 -1.59
N ILE A 24 -7.42 -0.46 -2.47
CA ILE A 24 -7.07 -0.98 -3.80
C ILE A 24 -6.19 -2.22 -3.64
N SER A 25 -5.14 -2.12 -2.83
CA SER A 25 -4.16 -3.19 -2.66
C SER A 25 -4.79 -4.46 -2.08
N VAL A 26 -5.62 -4.41 -1.04
CA VAL A 26 -6.23 -5.64 -0.49
C VAL A 26 -7.26 -6.28 -1.42
N ASN A 27 -8.00 -5.49 -2.19
CA ASN A 27 -9.01 -6.00 -3.13
C ASN A 27 -8.41 -6.53 -4.44
N THR A 28 -7.12 -6.30 -4.68
CA THR A 28 -6.43 -6.78 -5.88
C THR A 28 -5.41 -7.86 -5.53
N ILE A 29 -4.49 -7.57 -4.60
CA ILE A 29 -3.41 -8.47 -4.22
C ILE A 29 -3.94 -9.76 -3.60
N ALA A 30 -4.87 -9.67 -2.64
CA ALA A 30 -5.34 -10.87 -1.92
C ALA A 30 -6.06 -11.87 -2.85
N PRO A 31 -7.01 -11.45 -3.71
CA PRO A 31 -7.62 -12.37 -4.70
C PRO A 31 -6.61 -12.99 -5.67
N ILE A 32 -5.60 -12.22 -6.12
CA ILE A 32 -4.57 -12.75 -7.03
C ILE A 32 -3.72 -13.81 -6.32
N ILE A 33 -3.21 -13.50 -5.12
CA ILE A 33 -2.37 -14.44 -4.35
C ILE A 33 -3.14 -15.72 -4.04
N ILE A 34 -4.36 -15.60 -3.51
CA ILE A 34 -5.15 -16.76 -3.10
C ILE A 34 -5.61 -17.57 -4.32
N GLY A 35 -5.96 -16.91 -5.42
CA GLY A 35 -6.27 -17.59 -6.68
C GLY A 35 -5.08 -18.35 -7.26
N LEU A 36 -3.86 -17.84 -7.12
CA LEU A 36 -2.64 -18.54 -7.52
C LEU A 36 -2.29 -19.71 -6.58
N GLU A 37 -2.67 -19.63 -5.30
CA GLU A 37 -2.40 -20.67 -4.30
C GLU A 37 -3.43 -21.81 -4.32
N ARG A 38 -4.72 -21.47 -4.46
CA ARG A 38 -5.85 -22.41 -4.30
C ARG A 38 -6.64 -22.64 -5.58
N GLY A 39 -6.26 -21.98 -6.67
CA GLY A 39 -6.97 -21.99 -7.95
C GLY A 39 -8.00 -20.87 -8.07
N PHE A 40 -8.23 -20.42 -9.31
CA PHE A 40 -9.25 -19.41 -9.60
C PHE A 40 -10.62 -20.07 -9.75
N SER A 41 -11.45 -19.95 -8.72
CA SER A 41 -12.86 -20.35 -8.76
C SER A 41 -13.74 -19.31 -8.04
N LYS A 42 -15.06 -19.35 -8.31
CA LYS A 42 -16.02 -18.48 -7.61
C LYS A 42 -15.99 -18.72 -6.10
N GLU A 43 -15.85 -19.98 -5.68
CA GLU A 43 -15.79 -20.37 -4.27
C GLU A 43 -14.56 -19.76 -3.59
N VAL A 44 -13.38 -19.89 -4.20
CA VAL A 44 -12.13 -19.30 -3.68
C VAL A 44 -12.23 -17.78 -3.60
N TYR A 45 -12.85 -17.14 -4.60
CA TYR A 45 -13.07 -15.70 -4.59
C TYR A 45 -13.99 -15.27 -3.43
N PHE A 46 -15.13 -15.93 -3.22
CA PHE A 46 -16.04 -15.63 -2.11
C PHE A 46 -15.40 -15.86 -0.74
N ASP A 47 -14.59 -16.91 -0.59
CA ASP A 47 -13.85 -17.14 0.64
C ASP A 47 -12.78 -16.08 0.87
N THR A 48 -12.16 -15.59 -0.20
CA THR A 48 -11.23 -14.45 -0.13
C THR A 48 -11.95 -13.19 0.35
N LEU A 49 -13.15 -12.89 -0.17
CA LEU A 49 -13.92 -11.72 0.26
C LEU A 49 -14.21 -11.71 1.77
N LYS A 50 -14.41 -12.90 2.38
CA LYS A 50 -14.66 -13.01 3.83
C LYS A 50 -13.44 -12.63 4.67
N ILE A 51 -12.22 -12.85 4.18
CA ILE A 51 -10.99 -12.53 4.92
C ILE A 51 -10.51 -11.09 4.71
N ILE A 52 -10.88 -10.45 3.59
CA ILE A 52 -10.43 -9.10 3.22
C ILE A 52 -10.64 -8.07 4.33
N PRO A 53 -11.80 -7.99 5.04
CA PRO A 53 -11.99 -6.99 6.08
C PRO A 53 -10.95 -7.07 7.20
N ILE A 54 -10.65 -8.28 7.67
CA ILE A 54 -9.65 -8.51 8.72
C ILE A 54 -8.24 -8.21 8.18
N MET A 55 -7.93 -8.70 6.98
CA MET A 55 -6.64 -8.43 6.32
C MET A 55 -6.39 -6.94 6.11
N TRP A 56 -7.42 -6.17 5.77
CA TRP A 56 -7.32 -4.73 5.57
C TRP A 56 -6.97 -3.99 6.87
N ILE A 57 -7.59 -4.36 7.99
CA ILE A 57 -7.26 -3.80 9.30
C ILE A 57 -5.80 -4.10 9.65
N ILE A 58 -5.36 -5.34 9.45
CA ILE A 58 -3.95 -5.74 9.68
C ILE A 58 -3.00 -4.91 8.81
N VAL A 59 -3.30 -4.74 7.52
CA VAL A 59 -2.47 -3.94 6.60
C VAL A 59 -2.38 -2.49 7.07
N VAL A 60 -3.50 -1.85 7.42
CA VAL A 60 -3.51 -0.46 7.90
C VAL A 60 -2.67 -0.31 9.18
N LEU A 61 -2.78 -1.26 10.11
CA LEU A 61 -1.98 -1.27 11.34
C LEU A 61 -0.48 -1.45 11.04
N LEU A 62 -0.12 -2.42 10.19
CA LEU A 62 1.27 -2.66 9.80
C LEU A 62 1.87 -1.44 9.08
N VAL A 63 1.13 -0.79 8.19
CA VAL A 63 1.59 0.42 7.51
C VAL A 63 1.89 1.52 8.54
N ARG A 64 0.98 1.76 9.48
CA ARG A 64 1.11 2.87 10.42
C ARG A 64 2.16 2.61 11.51
N MET A 65 2.22 1.40 12.03
CA MET A 65 3.03 1.05 13.20
C MET A 65 4.41 0.50 12.85
N ILE A 66 4.56 -0.15 11.69
CA ILE A 66 5.77 -0.86 11.30
C ILE A 66 6.42 -0.22 10.08
N ALA A 67 5.74 -0.25 8.92
CA ALA A 67 6.32 0.20 7.66
C ALA A 67 6.63 1.70 7.67
N GLY A 68 5.69 2.55 8.11
CA GLY A 68 5.87 4.00 8.17
C GLY A 68 7.12 4.43 8.95
N PRO A 69 7.27 4.01 10.22
CA PRO A 69 8.47 4.32 11.01
C PRO A 69 9.78 3.77 10.42
N ILE A 70 9.76 2.54 9.89
CA ILE A 70 10.96 1.91 9.32
C ILE A 70 11.37 2.63 8.03
N VAL A 71 10.44 2.75 7.08
CA VAL A 71 10.69 3.35 5.77
C VAL A 71 11.03 4.83 5.90
N GLY A 72 10.37 5.56 6.82
CA GLY A 72 10.68 6.96 7.11
C GLY A 72 12.11 7.18 7.61
N LYS A 73 12.71 6.19 8.27
CA LYS A 73 14.13 6.21 8.69
C LYS A 73 15.09 5.71 7.61
N LEU A 74 14.65 4.84 6.72
CA LEU A 74 15.50 4.25 5.68
C LEU A 74 15.62 5.12 4.44
N VAL A 75 14.51 5.68 3.93
CA VAL A 75 14.50 6.48 2.70
C VAL A 75 15.54 7.62 2.73
N PRO A 76 15.66 8.43 3.81
CA PRO A 76 16.64 9.51 3.86
C PRO A 76 18.11 9.06 3.81
N LYS A 77 18.40 7.78 4.10
CA LYS A 77 19.77 7.23 4.05
C LYS A 77 20.24 6.91 2.65
N PHE A 78 19.30 6.70 1.73
CA PHE A 78 19.60 6.31 0.34
C PHE A 78 19.36 7.44 -0.65
N VAL A 79 18.58 8.45 -0.27
CA VAL A 79 18.14 9.51 -1.18
C VAL A 79 18.86 10.82 -0.87
N GLY A 80 19.59 11.35 -1.84
CA GLY A 80 20.22 12.67 -1.82
C GLY A 80 19.23 13.78 -2.17
N GLN A 81 19.62 15.06 -2.01
CA GLN A 81 18.72 16.20 -2.31
C GLN A 81 18.42 16.37 -3.81
N THR A 82 19.34 15.93 -4.67
CA THR A 82 19.25 16.02 -6.14
C THR A 82 18.41 14.90 -6.77
N ASP A 83 18.04 13.87 -6.01
CA ASP A 83 17.25 12.76 -6.55
C ASP A 83 15.85 13.18 -6.95
N GLY A 84 15.49 12.79 -8.18
CA GLY A 84 14.21 13.10 -8.78
C GLY A 84 13.03 12.49 -8.02
N PHE A 85 11.88 13.16 -8.10
CA PHE A 85 10.65 12.73 -7.42
C PHE A 85 10.28 11.26 -7.67
N ASN A 86 10.36 10.80 -8.93
CA ASN A 86 10.01 9.42 -9.29
C ASN A 86 10.96 8.40 -8.66
N ALA A 87 12.26 8.70 -8.54
CA ALA A 87 13.22 7.83 -7.87
C ALA A 87 12.90 7.68 -6.38
N ARG A 88 12.55 8.79 -5.71
CA ARG A 88 12.11 8.78 -4.30
C ARG A 88 10.84 7.96 -4.10
N VAL A 89 9.88 8.13 -5.00
CA VAL A 89 8.62 7.38 -4.98
C VAL A 89 8.88 5.90 -5.17
N LEU A 90 9.66 5.51 -6.19
CA LEU A 90 10.01 4.12 -6.45
C LEU A 90 10.69 3.48 -5.24
N LEU A 91 11.72 4.12 -4.67
CA LEU A 91 12.39 3.60 -3.49
C LEU A 91 11.43 3.46 -2.30
N THR A 92 10.58 4.46 -2.07
CA THR A 92 9.58 4.41 -1.00
C THR A 92 8.61 3.25 -1.20
N ILE A 93 8.19 2.98 -2.45
CA ILE A 93 7.31 1.85 -2.78
C ILE A 93 8.04 0.53 -2.50
N VAL A 94 9.25 0.36 -3.05
CA VAL A 94 10.07 -0.85 -2.85
C VAL A 94 10.22 -1.13 -1.35
N LEU A 95 10.64 -0.15 -0.56
CA LEU A 95 10.87 -0.33 0.87
C LEU A 95 9.58 -0.64 1.65
N ASN A 96 8.46 0.04 1.34
CA ASN A 96 7.18 -0.26 1.98
C ASN A 96 6.71 -1.67 1.66
N VAL A 97 6.72 -2.06 0.38
CA VAL A 97 6.27 -3.39 -0.05
C VAL A 97 7.19 -4.46 0.53
N THR A 98 8.51 -4.25 0.56
CA THR A 98 9.44 -5.19 1.20
C THR A 98 9.08 -5.39 2.67
N VAL A 99 8.97 -4.31 3.46
CA VAL A 99 8.64 -4.43 4.89
C VAL A 99 7.30 -5.12 5.08
N LEU A 100 6.24 -4.68 4.39
CA LEU A 100 4.91 -5.27 4.52
C LEU A 100 4.87 -6.73 4.10
N SER A 101 5.51 -7.08 2.97
CA SER A 101 5.50 -8.45 2.45
C SER A 101 6.19 -9.44 3.38
N LEU A 102 7.24 -9.05 4.10
CA LEU A 102 7.90 -9.90 5.09
C LEU A 102 6.92 -10.29 6.21
N TRP A 103 6.17 -9.32 6.75
CA TRP A 103 5.18 -9.56 7.80
C TRP A 103 3.94 -10.29 7.29
N LEU A 104 3.43 -9.88 6.13
CA LEU A 104 2.20 -10.44 5.55
C LEU A 104 2.38 -11.84 4.97
N SER A 105 3.60 -12.25 4.63
CA SER A 105 3.85 -13.65 4.24
C SER A 105 3.66 -14.62 5.41
N ILE A 106 3.79 -14.14 6.65
CA ILE A 106 3.54 -14.94 7.85
C ILE A 106 2.08 -14.78 8.30
N ILE A 107 1.66 -13.53 8.51
CA ILE A 107 0.33 -13.20 9.02
C ILE A 107 -0.76 -13.62 8.03
N GLY A 108 -0.54 -13.40 6.73
CA GLY A 108 -1.48 -13.78 5.67
C GLY A 108 -1.72 -15.28 5.63
N THR A 109 -0.67 -16.10 5.79
CA THR A 109 -0.81 -17.56 5.90
C THR A 109 -1.63 -17.94 7.12
N TRP A 110 -1.35 -17.39 8.30
CA TRP A 110 -2.15 -17.68 9.50
C TRP A 110 -3.61 -17.29 9.37
N VAL A 111 -3.90 -16.11 8.81
CA VAL A 111 -5.27 -15.65 8.57
C VAL A 111 -5.96 -16.54 7.54
N GLY A 112 -5.27 -16.88 6.44
CA GLY A 112 -5.80 -17.72 5.37
C GLY A 112 -6.07 -19.16 5.81
N MET A 113 -5.27 -19.70 6.73
CA MET A 113 -5.45 -21.04 7.31
C MET A 113 -6.35 -21.04 8.55
N LYS A 114 -6.66 -19.86 9.11
CA LYS A 114 -7.37 -19.69 10.37
C LYS A 114 -6.70 -20.38 11.56
N GLN A 115 -5.39 -20.57 11.50
CA GLN A 115 -4.60 -21.19 12.57
C GLN A 115 -3.19 -20.60 12.61
N ILE A 116 -2.59 -20.59 13.79
CA ILE A 116 -1.19 -20.22 13.97
C ILE A 116 -0.36 -21.49 13.87
N SER A 117 0.54 -21.54 12.89
CA SER A 117 1.42 -22.68 12.62
C SER A 117 2.85 -22.23 12.31
N ILE A 118 3.81 -23.16 12.32
CA ILE A 118 5.21 -22.90 11.94
C ILE A 118 5.41 -22.90 10.41
N GLU A 119 4.42 -23.40 9.66
CA GLU A 119 4.45 -23.56 8.21
C GLU A 119 4.91 -22.32 7.41
N PRO A 120 4.44 -21.08 7.70
CA PRO A 120 4.92 -19.91 6.95
C PRO A 120 6.41 -19.64 7.11
N PHE A 121 7.04 -20.10 8.19
CA PHE A 121 8.50 -19.97 8.37
C PHE A 121 9.26 -21.02 7.57
N GLN A 122 8.75 -22.24 7.52
CA GLN A 122 9.35 -23.34 6.76
C GLN A 122 9.29 -23.07 5.25
N ASN A 123 8.17 -22.53 4.77
CA ASN A 123 7.94 -22.23 3.36
C ASN A 123 8.21 -20.77 3.00
N PHE A 124 8.83 -20.01 3.89
CA PHE A 124 8.93 -18.54 3.76
C PHE A 124 9.53 -18.13 2.42
N LEU A 125 10.66 -18.70 2.04
CA LEU A 125 11.35 -18.36 0.79
C LEU A 125 10.64 -18.85 -0.47
N HIS A 126 9.69 -19.78 -0.35
CA HIS A 126 8.83 -20.20 -1.47
C HIS A 126 7.62 -19.28 -1.64
N ILE A 127 7.09 -18.74 -0.54
CA ILE A 127 5.89 -17.89 -0.53
C ILE A 127 6.24 -16.43 -0.77
N TRP A 128 7.24 -15.91 -0.04
CA TRP A 128 7.54 -14.49 0.03
C TRP A 128 7.89 -13.87 -1.33
N PRO A 129 8.77 -14.45 -2.18
CA PRO A 129 9.15 -13.81 -3.45
C PRO A 129 7.97 -13.62 -4.40
N ARG A 130 7.08 -14.62 -4.49
CA ARG A 130 5.86 -14.53 -5.30
C ARG A 130 4.94 -13.42 -4.78
N ASN A 131 4.66 -13.44 -3.48
CA ASN A 131 3.73 -12.50 -2.86
C ASN A 131 4.28 -11.05 -2.91
N PHE A 132 5.58 -10.89 -2.67
CA PHE A 132 6.30 -9.63 -2.86
C PHE A 132 6.18 -9.14 -4.30
N GLY A 133 6.46 -9.99 -5.29
CA GLY A 133 6.40 -9.60 -6.71
C GLY A 133 5.02 -9.10 -7.11
N ILE A 134 3.96 -9.83 -6.75
CA ILE A 134 2.58 -9.43 -7.03
C ILE A 134 2.26 -8.09 -6.35
N ALA A 135 2.55 -7.98 -5.05
CA ALA A 135 2.28 -6.77 -4.29
C ALA A 135 3.05 -5.57 -4.85
N PHE A 136 4.31 -5.75 -5.22
CA PHE A 136 5.16 -4.71 -5.76
C PHE A 136 4.60 -4.14 -7.07
N TRP A 137 4.24 -4.98 -8.02
CA TRP A 137 3.72 -4.53 -9.31
C TRP A 137 2.35 -3.86 -9.18
N ILE A 138 1.46 -4.41 -8.35
CA ILE A 138 0.16 -3.79 -8.09
C ILE A 138 0.33 -2.43 -7.41
N GLU A 139 1.20 -2.34 -6.42
CA GLU A 139 1.46 -1.09 -5.69
C GLU A 139 2.05 -0.03 -6.61
N LEU A 140 3.04 -0.41 -7.42
CA LEU A 140 3.75 0.48 -8.33
C LEU A 140 2.88 0.99 -9.49
N LEU A 141 2.12 0.09 -10.13
CA LEU A 141 1.40 0.40 -11.38
C LEU A 141 -0.04 0.86 -11.15
N ILE A 142 -0.65 0.49 -10.01
CA ILE A 142 -2.09 0.69 -9.79
C ILE A 142 -2.34 1.53 -8.54
N ALA A 143 -2.03 1.00 -7.35
CA ALA A 143 -2.46 1.62 -6.10
C ALA A 143 -1.85 3.02 -5.89
N GLN A 144 -0.53 3.15 -6.05
CA GLN A 144 0.18 4.41 -5.85
C GLN A 144 -0.17 5.46 -6.91
N PRO A 145 -0.21 5.14 -8.23
CA PRO A 145 -0.66 6.10 -9.23
C PRO A 145 -2.08 6.63 -8.98
N ILE A 146 -3.02 5.76 -8.62
CA ILE A 146 -4.41 6.17 -8.33
C ILE A 146 -4.46 7.09 -7.10
N ALA A 147 -3.77 6.73 -6.03
CA ALA A 147 -3.73 7.57 -4.82
C ALA A 147 -3.10 8.94 -5.10
N ARG A 148 -2.03 9.00 -5.90
CA ARG A 148 -1.36 10.25 -6.30
C ARG A 148 -2.25 11.11 -7.20
N PHE A 149 -3.00 10.49 -8.09
CA PHE A 149 -3.98 11.19 -8.92
C PHE A 149 -5.10 11.79 -8.06
N ALA A 150 -5.59 11.04 -7.06
CA ALA A 150 -6.57 11.55 -6.11
C ALA A 150 -6.05 12.77 -5.34
N MET A 151 -4.77 12.76 -4.90
CA MET A 151 -4.15 13.93 -4.26
C MET A 151 -4.12 15.14 -5.19
N LYS A 152 -3.69 14.94 -6.45
CA LYS A 152 -3.67 16.02 -7.45
C LYS A 152 -5.05 16.65 -7.64
N LYS A 153 -6.10 15.83 -7.72
CA LYS A 153 -7.48 16.30 -7.86
C LYS A 153 -7.97 17.04 -6.61
N LEU A 154 -7.62 16.55 -5.43
CA LEU A 154 -7.97 17.16 -4.15
C LEU A 154 -7.31 18.54 -4.01
N HIS A 155 -6.02 18.68 -4.33
CA HIS A 155 -5.33 19.98 -4.26
C HIS A 155 -5.84 20.97 -5.31
N ALA A 156 -6.10 20.53 -6.54
CA ALA A 156 -6.70 21.39 -7.55
C ALA A 156 -8.08 21.92 -7.12
N GLY A 157 -8.87 21.12 -6.40
CA GLY A 157 -10.14 21.55 -5.83
C GLY A 157 -9.99 22.55 -4.67
N GLN A 158 -8.94 22.40 -3.84
CA GLN A 158 -8.63 23.35 -2.77
C GLN A 158 -8.16 24.70 -3.32
N GLU A 159 -7.32 24.68 -4.35
CA GLU A 159 -6.80 25.90 -5.01
C GLU A 159 -7.95 26.70 -5.65
N ARG A 160 -8.89 26.05 -6.34
CA ARG A 160 -10.09 26.72 -6.89
C ARG A 160 -10.92 27.40 -5.80
N LYS A 161 -11.20 26.70 -4.71
CA LYS A 161 -11.98 27.26 -3.58
C LYS A 161 -11.29 28.44 -2.90
N ALA A 162 -9.96 28.44 -2.85
CA ALA A 162 -9.19 29.55 -2.31
C ALA A 162 -9.34 30.80 -3.18
N VAL A 163 -9.23 30.64 -4.51
CA VAL A 163 -9.43 31.74 -5.48
C VAL A 163 -10.85 32.27 -5.42
N ASP A 164 -11.86 31.40 -5.43
CA ASP A 164 -13.27 31.82 -5.37
C ASP A 164 -13.59 32.54 -4.03
N GLY A 165 -12.97 32.12 -2.93
CA GLY A 165 -13.15 32.75 -1.62
C GLY A 165 -12.42 34.08 -1.43
N GLU A 166 -11.40 34.38 -2.24
CA GLU A 166 -10.75 35.69 -2.31
C GLU A 166 -11.52 36.67 -3.20
N ILE A 167 -12.23 36.18 -4.23
CA ILE A 167 -13.06 37.01 -5.13
C ILE A 167 -14.35 37.50 -4.44
N ILE A 168 -14.85 36.78 -3.43
CA ILE A 168 -16.10 37.10 -2.71
C ILE A 168 -15.86 38.03 -1.50
N LYS A 169 -14.60 38.33 -1.15
CA LYS A 169 -14.24 39.25 -0.06
C LYS A 169 -13.89 40.63 -0.59
#